data_AF-A0A1F6YCP1-F1
#
_entry.id   AF-A0A1F6YCP1-F1
#
_cell.length_a   1.000
_cell.length_b   1.000
_cell.length_c   1.000
_cell.angle_alpha   90.00
_cell.angle_beta   90.00
_cell.angle_gamma   90.00
#
_symmetry.space_group_name_H-M   'P 1'
#
loop_
_entity.id
_entity.type
_entity.pdbx_description
1 polymer ?
#
loop_
_entity_poly.entity_id
_entity_poly.type
_entity_poly.pdbx_seq_one_letter_code
_entity_poly.pdbx_strand_id
1 'polypeptide(L)'
;MQFKVPQFLDIEDKIFGPFTFREFVYLAGGAGLCFVLYKLLGLIWGAIPILAIAGFSLMLTFYRPNNKPFINMIEAGFKYFTKNKLYIWKKDKDKIKNDRMRIANESKNEAMGELGMKLSGSKLRDLAWSLDVLDLSKQKDSNV
;
A
#
# COMPACT_ATOMS: atom_id res chain seq x y z
N MET A 1 -4.70 22.06 1.04
CA MET A 1 -3.46 21.90 1.83
C MET A 1 -2.87 20.55 1.47
N GLN A 2 -1.62 20.50 1.00
CA GLN A 2 -0.94 19.23 0.72
C GLN A 2 -0.16 18.81 1.97
N PHE A 3 -0.52 17.68 2.58
CA PHE A 3 0.18 17.14 3.74
C PHE A 3 1.35 16.28 3.26
N LYS A 4 2.56 16.54 3.81
CA LYS A 4 3.70 15.64 3.62
C LYS A 4 3.43 14.38 4.44
N VAL A 5 3.27 13.25 3.77
CA VAL A 5 3.11 11.96 4.45
C VAL A 5 4.47 11.55 5.02
N PRO A 6 4.58 11.29 6.33
CA PRO A 6 5.82 10.82 6.93
C PRO A 6 6.20 9.44 6.35
N GLN A 7 7.47 9.27 6.01
CA GLN A 7 7.99 8.10 5.30
C GLN A 7 8.07 6.83 6.19
N PHE A 8 7.83 6.94 7.50
CA PHE A 8 8.01 5.86 8.47
C PHE A 8 6.72 5.25 9.00
N LEU A 9 5.59 5.44 8.32
CA LEU A 9 4.29 4.88 8.77
C LEU A 9 4.25 3.33 8.68
N ASP A 10 5.14 2.73 7.88
CA ASP A 10 5.17 1.29 7.63
C ASP A 10 6.10 0.50 8.57
N ILE A 11 6.88 1.18 9.42
CA ILE A 11 7.77 0.53 10.39
C ILE A 11 7.01 0.42 11.71
N GLU A 12 6.87 -0.80 12.22
CA GLU A 12 6.26 -0.98 13.54
C GLU A 12 7.09 -0.34 14.65
N ASP A 13 6.37 0.25 15.60
CA ASP A 13 6.97 0.80 16.80
C ASP A 13 7.60 -0.32 17.64
N LYS A 14 8.87 -0.09 18.00
CA LYS A 14 9.61 -0.94 18.92
C LYS A 14 9.25 -0.57 20.35
N ILE A 15 8.25 -1.27 20.88
CA ILE A 15 7.73 -1.01 22.22
C ILE A 15 8.64 -1.63 23.30
N PHE A 16 9.31 -2.75 23.00
CA PHE A 16 10.14 -3.48 23.95
C PHE A 16 11.62 -3.46 23.52
N GLY A 17 12.28 -2.34 23.74
CA GLY A 17 13.71 -2.18 23.43
C GLY A 17 13.98 -2.38 21.93
N PRO A 18 14.70 -3.45 21.52
CA PRO A 18 14.95 -3.71 20.10
C PRO A 18 13.78 -4.35 19.36
N PHE A 19 12.76 -4.87 20.07
CA PHE A 19 11.68 -5.68 19.51
C PHE A 19 10.39 -4.91 19.28
N THR A 20 9.69 -5.24 18.18
CA THR A 20 8.30 -4.84 17.97
C THR A 20 7.35 -5.65 18.86
N PHE A 21 6.10 -5.21 19.01
CA PHE A 21 5.11 -5.96 19.78
C PHE A 21 4.93 -7.41 19.26
N ARG A 22 4.89 -7.59 17.94
CA ARG A 22 4.73 -8.92 17.32
C ARG A 22 5.93 -9.82 17.63
N GLU A 23 7.14 -9.29 17.51
CA GLU A 23 8.39 -10.00 17.82
C GLU A 23 8.45 -10.43 19.29
N PHE A 24 8.06 -9.54 20.20
CA PHE A 24 7.96 -9.87 21.62
C PHE A 24 6.95 -11.00 21.87
N VAL A 25 5.77 -10.95 21.25
CA VAL A 25 4.76 -12.01 21.36
C VAL A 25 5.27 -13.36 20.84
N TYR A 26 6.05 -13.38 19.76
CA TYR A 26 6.65 -14.62 19.24
C TYR A 26 7.68 -15.22 20.19
N LEU A 27 8.52 -14.40 20.82
CA LEU A 27 9.50 -14.86 21.80
C LEU A 27 8.84 -15.30 23.11
N ALA A 28 7.92 -14.49 23.64
CA ALA A 28 7.20 -14.81 24.87
C ALA A 28 6.31 -16.06 24.70
N GLY A 29 5.60 -16.15 23.57
CA GLY A 29 4.80 -17.32 23.22
C GLY A 29 5.66 -18.57 23.01
N GLY A 30 6.78 -18.46 22.28
CA GLY A 30 7.71 -19.56 22.07
C GLY A 30 8.37 -20.05 23.36
N ALA A 31 8.81 -19.13 24.23
CA ALA A 31 9.35 -19.46 25.54
C ALA A 31 8.30 -20.11 26.46
N GLY A 32 7.07 -19.60 26.48
CA GLY A 32 5.97 -20.19 27.23
C GLY A 32 5.63 -21.60 26.76
N LEU A 33 5.59 -21.82 25.44
CA LEU A 33 5.29 -23.13 24.86
C LEU A 33 6.43 -24.14 25.10
N CYS A 34 7.68 -23.68 25.04
CA CYS A 34 8.86 -24.44 25.46
C CYS A 34 8.76 -24.86 26.94
N PHE A 35 8.38 -23.94 27.83
CA PHE A 35 8.20 -24.25 29.25
C PHE A 35 7.10 -25.28 29.49
N VAL A 36 5.97 -25.16 28.80
CA VAL A 36 4.88 -26.14 28.89
C VAL A 36 5.36 -27.53 28.45
N LEU A 37 6.08 -27.61 27.32
CA LEU A 37 6.64 -28.88 26.84
C LEU A 37 7.66 -29.49 27.80
N TYR A 38 8.53 -28.65 28.38
CA TYR A 38 9.48 -29.08 29.40
C TYR A 38 8.75 -29.67 30.61
N LYS A 39 7.68 -29.02 31.08
CA LYS A 39 6.89 -29.50 32.21
C LYS A 39 6.15 -30.80 31.90
N LEU A 40 5.71 -31.00 30.65
CA LEU A 40 4.86 -32.12 30.25
C LEU A 40 5.65 -33.38 29.89
N LEU A 41 6.76 -33.25 29.14
CA LEU A 41 7.58 -34.36 28.66
C LEU A 41 8.90 -34.54 29.44
N GLY A 42 9.31 -33.57 30.26
CA GLY A 42 10.63 -33.55 30.87
C GLY A 42 11.75 -33.27 29.86
N LEU A 43 12.99 -33.17 30.35
CA LEU A 43 14.12 -32.71 29.51
C LEU A 43 14.52 -33.72 28.42
N ILE A 44 14.47 -35.03 28.73
CA ILE A 44 14.97 -36.08 27.82
C ILE A 44 14.05 -36.26 26.60
N TRP A 45 12.75 -36.42 26.81
CA TRP A 45 11.77 -36.57 25.73
C TRP A 45 11.36 -35.21 25.13
N GLY A 46 11.41 -34.14 25.93
CA GLY A 46 11.06 -32.79 25.50
C GLY A 46 12.15 -32.08 24.72
N ALA A 47 13.42 -32.48 24.80
CA ALA A 47 14.54 -31.75 24.18
C ALA A 47 14.34 -31.49 22.68
N ILE A 48 13.93 -32.50 21.92
CA ILE A 48 13.73 -32.39 20.46
C ILE A 48 12.60 -31.38 20.12
N PRO A 49 11.36 -31.54 20.63
CA PRO A 49 10.29 -30.58 20.32
C PRO A 49 10.57 -29.19 20.89
N ILE A 50 11.19 -29.08 22.07
CA ILE A 50 11.61 -27.80 22.65
C ILE A 50 12.58 -27.08 21.71
N LEU A 51 13.61 -27.78 21.23
CA LEU A 51 14.61 -27.18 20.34
C LEU A 51 13.99 -26.74 19.01
N ALA A 52 13.06 -27.54 18.46
CA ALA A 52 12.33 -27.19 17.25
C ALA A 52 11.51 -25.91 17.43
N ILE A 53 10.77 -25.78 18.54
CA ILE A 53 9.92 -24.62 18.83
C ILE A 53 10.75 -23.38 19.17
N ALA A 54 11.82 -23.54 19.96
CA ALA A 54 12.74 -22.46 20.28
C ALA A 54 13.42 -21.93 19.01
N GLY A 55 13.91 -22.83 18.15
CA GLY A 55 14.49 -22.46 16.86
C GLY A 55 13.49 -21.75 15.95
N PHE A 56 12.25 -22.25 15.88
CA PHE A 56 11.19 -21.65 15.08
C PHE A 56 10.80 -20.23 15.56
N SER A 57 10.69 -20.03 16.89
CA SER A 57 10.40 -18.73 17.49
C SER A 57 11.53 -17.71 17.23
N LEU A 58 12.79 -18.14 17.32
CA LEU A 58 13.93 -17.32 16.95
C LEU A 58 13.92 -16.94 15.46
N MET A 59 13.59 -17.89 14.59
CA MET A 59 13.48 -17.65 13.15
C MET A 59 12.38 -16.61 12.85
N LEU A 60 11.21 -16.73 13.49
CA LEU A 60 10.13 -15.74 13.35
C LEU A 60 10.55 -14.32 13.73
N THR A 61 11.48 -14.19 14.67
CA THR A 61 11.89 -12.90 15.22
C THR A 61 13.06 -12.27 14.48
N PHE A 62 14.11 -13.06 14.23
CA PHE A 62 15.38 -12.54 13.68
C PHE A 62 15.54 -12.76 12.18
N TYR A 63 14.89 -13.77 11.61
CA TYR A 63 15.04 -14.06 10.19
C TYR A 63 14.14 -13.12 9.37
N ARG A 64 14.74 -12.38 8.43
CA ARG A 64 14.03 -11.40 7.60
C ARG A 64 14.37 -11.59 6.12
N PRO A 65 13.75 -12.58 5.44
CA PRO A 65 13.99 -12.79 4.03
C PRO A 65 13.52 -11.59 3.22
N ASN A 66 14.40 -11.07 2.35
CA ASN A 66 14.11 -9.95 1.45
C ASN A 66 13.56 -8.69 2.16
N ASN A 67 14.11 -8.34 3.32
CA ASN A 67 13.67 -7.21 4.15
C ASN A 67 12.20 -7.26 4.58
N LYS A 68 11.58 -8.44 4.60
CA LYS A 68 10.23 -8.66 5.10
C LYS A 68 10.25 -9.55 6.35
N PRO A 69 9.31 -9.35 7.29
CA PRO A 69 9.12 -10.26 8.41
C PRO A 69 8.89 -11.69 7.93
N PHE A 70 9.52 -12.68 8.58
CA PHE A 70 9.40 -14.09 8.20
C PHE A 70 7.94 -14.59 8.19
N ILE A 71 7.10 -14.04 9.06
CA ILE A 71 5.67 -14.36 9.11
C ILE A 71 4.97 -14.15 7.74
N ASN A 72 5.36 -13.12 6.98
CA ASN A 72 4.78 -12.85 5.67
C ASN A 72 5.16 -13.94 4.65
N MET A 73 6.35 -14.51 4.79
CA MET A 73 6.81 -15.61 3.94
C MET A 73 6.02 -16.89 4.24
N ILE A 74 5.79 -17.18 5.52
CA ILE A 74 4.96 -18.31 5.95
C ILE A 74 3.52 -18.13 5.45
N GLU A 75 2.94 -16.93 5.63
CA GLU A 75 1.59 -16.61 5.15
C GLU A 75 1.49 -16.80 3.63
N ALA A 76 2.47 -16.30 2.87
CA ALA A 76 2.51 -16.46 1.43
C ALA A 76 2.65 -17.94 1.01
N GLY A 77 3.49 -18.71 1.72
CA GLY A 77 3.66 -20.15 1.50
C GLY A 77 2.38 -20.92 1.78
N PHE A 78 1.72 -20.64 2.91
CA PHE A 78 0.45 -21.24 3.27
C PHE A 78 -0.64 -20.90 2.25
N LYS A 79 -0.76 -19.62 1.89
CA LYS A 79 -1.68 -19.15 0.85
C LYS A 79 -1.41 -19.82 -0.49
N TYR A 80 -0.16 -20.00 -0.88
CA TYR A 80 0.21 -20.71 -2.11
C TYR A 80 -0.21 -22.18 -2.07
N PHE A 81 -0.06 -22.85 -0.93
CA PHE A 81 -0.42 -24.26 -0.78
C PHE A 81 -1.94 -24.47 -0.80
N THR A 82 -2.71 -23.61 -0.14
CA THR A 82 -4.17 -23.71 -0.07
C THR A 82 -4.88 -23.16 -1.30
N LYS A 83 -4.29 -22.19 -2.00
CA LYS A 83 -4.94 -21.56 -3.15
C LYS A 83 -4.99 -22.52 -4.35
N ASN A 84 -6.17 -22.62 -4.95
CA ASN A 84 -6.36 -23.37 -6.18
C ASN A 84 -5.47 -22.79 -7.31
N LYS A 85 -4.67 -23.64 -7.95
CA LYS A 85 -3.67 -23.26 -8.98
C LYS A 85 -4.28 -23.05 -10.36
N LEU A 86 -5.54 -22.63 -10.43
CA LEU A 86 -6.24 -22.40 -11.69
C LEU A 86 -5.86 -21.02 -12.23
N TYR A 87 -4.82 -21.00 -13.06
CA TYR A 87 -4.39 -19.81 -13.78
C TYR A 87 -5.25 -19.65 -15.04
N ILE A 88 -6.44 -19.08 -14.89
CA ILE A 88 -7.22 -18.65 -16.06
C ILE A 88 -6.73 -17.28 -16.47
N TRP A 89 -6.31 -17.14 -17.72
CA TRP A 89 -6.09 -15.83 -18.32
C TRP A 89 -7.44 -15.11 -18.42
N LYS A 90 -7.71 -14.20 -17.49
CA LYS A 90 -8.86 -13.32 -17.53
C LYS A 90 -8.39 -11.99 -18.08
N LYS A 91 -8.78 -11.67 -19.31
CA LYS A 91 -8.58 -10.33 -19.89
C LYS A 91 -9.40 -9.34 -19.07
N ASP A 92 -8.77 -8.75 -18.07
CA ASP A 92 -9.38 -7.83 -17.12
C ASP A 92 -9.72 -6.53 -17.87
N LYS A 93 -10.94 -6.46 -18.41
CA LYS A 93 -11.39 -5.32 -19.23
C LYS A 93 -11.40 -4.02 -18.41
N ASP A 94 -11.55 -4.12 -17.09
CA ASP A 94 -11.61 -2.98 -16.18
C ASP A 94 -10.22 -2.39 -15.89
N LYS A 95 -9.18 -3.22 -15.74
CA LYS A 95 -7.80 -2.72 -15.63
C LYS A 95 -7.35 -2.00 -16.90
N ILE A 96 -7.66 -2.54 -18.09
CA ILE A 96 -7.28 -1.90 -19.35
C ILE A 96 -7.99 -0.54 -19.53
N LYS A 97 -9.23 -0.40 -19.02
CA LYS A 97 -9.94 0.89 -19.04
C LYS A 97 -9.29 1.90 -18.09
N ASN A 98 -8.90 1.47 -16.89
CA ASN A 98 -8.28 2.33 -15.88
C ASN A 98 -6.86 2.77 -16.27
N ASP A 99 -6.05 1.87 -16.83
CA ASP A 99 -4.70 2.20 -17.30
C ASP A 99 -4.76 3.11 -18.53
N ARG A 100 -5.69 2.86 -19.47
CA ARG A 100 -5.90 3.80 -20.59
C ARG A 100 -6.42 5.16 -20.13
N MET A 101 -7.30 5.21 -19.12
CA MET A 101 -7.75 6.49 -18.54
C MET A 101 -6.62 7.19 -17.78
N ARG A 102 -5.74 6.48 -17.08
CA ARG A 102 -4.55 7.07 -16.43
C ARG A 102 -3.57 7.63 -17.45
N ILE A 103 -3.21 6.84 -18.46
CA ILE A 103 -2.28 7.28 -19.52
C ILE A 103 -2.88 8.46 -20.29
N ALA A 104 -4.18 8.44 -20.60
CA ALA A 104 -4.86 9.56 -21.26
C ALA A 104 -4.93 10.82 -20.37
N ASN A 105 -5.10 10.67 -19.05
CA ASN A 105 -5.09 11.80 -18.13
C ASN A 105 -3.67 12.35 -17.92
N GLU A 106 -2.65 11.51 -17.84
CA GLU A 106 -1.24 11.92 -17.73
C GLU A 106 -0.80 12.66 -18.99
N SER A 107 -1.06 12.11 -20.18
CA SER A 107 -0.76 12.79 -21.46
C SER A 107 -1.61 14.04 -21.70
N LYS A 108 -2.88 14.09 -21.26
CA LYS A 108 -3.69 15.32 -21.27
C LYS A 108 -3.13 16.38 -20.31
N ASN A 109 -2.66 15.99 -19.13
CA ASN A 109 -2.08 16.90 -18.17
C ASN A 109 -0.71 17.43 -18.60
N GLU A 110 0.10 16.61 -19.27
CA GLU A 110 1.38 17.00 -19.87
C GLU A 110 1.15 17.94 -21.06
N ALA A 111 0.24 17.61 -21.98
CA ALA A 111 -0.13 18.49 -23.09
C ALA A 111 -0.77 19.81 -22.60
N MET A 112 -1.60 19.79 -21.55
CA MET A 112 -2.16 21.00 -20.93
C MET A 112 -1.12 21.81 -20.14
N GLY A 113 -0.04 21.17 -19.67
CA GLY A 113 1.10 21.82 -19.01
C GLY A 113 2.03 22.51 -20.00
N GLU A 114 2.27 21.88 -21.15
CA GLU A 114 3.13 22.39 -22.23
C GLU A 114 2.46 23.55 -22.99
N LEU A 115 1.13 23.55 -23.11
CA LEU A 115 0.36 24.60 -23.81
C LEU A 115 0.04 25.83 -22.93
N GLY A 116 0.50 25.88 -21.67
CA GLY A 116 0.30 27.04 -20.78
C GLY A 116 -1.15 27.42 -20.48
N MET A 117 -2.13 26.62 -20.91
CA MET A 117 -3.56 26.92 -20.82
C MET A 117 -4.27 26.00 -19.85
N LYS A 118 -4.08 26.25 -18.55
CA LYS A 118 -5.15 25.93 -17.58
C LYS A 118 -6.22 27.01 -17.67
N LEU A 119 -7.07 26.91 -18.69
CA LEU A 119 -8.34 27.63 -18.70
C LEU A 119 -9.25 27.00 -17.62
N SER A 120 -9.12 27.49 -16.39
CA SER A 120 -10.07 27.22 -15.32
C SER A 120 -11.47 27.58 -15.80
N GLY A 121 -12.49 26.79 -15.44
CA GLY A 121 -13.88 27.07 -15.84
C GLY A 121 -14.35 28.48 -15.47
N SER A 122 -13.74 29.11 -14.46
CA SER A 122 -13.93 30.53 -14.14
C SER A 122 -13.49 31.47 -15.26
N LYS A 123 -12.30 31.26 -15.85
CA LYS A 123 -11.76 32.11 -16.94
C LYS A 123 -12.61 32.00 -18.21
N LEU A 124 -13.13 30.80 -18.52
CA LEU A 124 -14.03 30.60 -19.67
C LEU A 124 -15.34 31.39 -19.51
N ARG A 125 -15.89 31.41 -18.29
CA ARG A 125 -17.09 32.19 -17.97
C ARG A 125 -16.85 33.69 -18.05
N ASP A 126 -15.71 34.16 -17.55
CA ASP A 126 -15.33 35.58 -17.63
C ASP A 126 -15.13 36.01 -19.09
N LEU A 127 -14.53 35.14 -19.92
CA LEU A 127 -14.36 35.39 -21.35
C LEU A 127 -15.70 35.46 -22.09
N ALA A 128 -16.60 34.49 -21.84
CA ALA A 128 -17.94 34.47 -22.41
C ALA A 128 -18.74 35.72 -22.05
N TRP A 129 -18.65 36.16 -20.79
CA TRP A 129 -19.30 37.39 -20.34
C TRP A 129 -18.71 38.63 -21.02
N SER A 130 -17.38 38.73 -21.13
CA SER A 130 -16.74 39.85 -21.83
C SER A 130 -17.14 39.94 -23.31
N LEU A 131 -17.32 38.78 -23.97
CA LEU A 131 -17.72 38.71 -25.38
C LEU A 131 -19.16 39.20 -25.56
N ASP A 132 -20.08 38.78 -24.68
CA ASP A 132 -21.49 39.17 -24.69
C ASP A 132 -21.66 40.68 -24.42
N VAL A 133 -20.89 41.22 -23.46
CA VAL A 133 -20.88 42.66 -23.17
C VAL A 133 -20.36 43.48 -24.34
N LEU A 134 -19.32 43.00 -25.05
CA LEU A 134 -18.80 43.68 -26.24
C LEU A 134 -19.82 43.71 -27.38
N ASP A 135 -20.59 42.63 -27.57
CA ASP A 135 -21.61 42.56 -28.61
C ASP A 135 -22.78 43.53 -28.35
N LEU A 136 -23.17 43.66 -27.08
CA LEU A 136 -24.15 44.66 -26.63
C LEU A 136 -23.67 46.10 -26.83
N SER A 137 -22.37 46.37 -26.61
CA SER A 137 -21.79 47.70 -26.84
C SER A 137 -21.76 48.04 -28.33
N LYS A 138 -21.42 47.07 -29.18
CA LYS A 138 -21.35 47.24 -30.64
C LYS A 138 -22.73 47.53 -31.24
N GLN A 139 -23.78 46.89 -30.73
CA GLN A 139 -25.16 47.16 -31.16
C GLN A 139 -25.64 48.57 -30.79
N LYS A 140 -25.12 49.16 -29.71
CA LYS A 140 -25.47 50.51 -29.27
C LYS A 140 -24.83 51.58 -30.15
N ASP A 141 -23.59 51.36 -30.59
CA ASP A 141 -22.86 52.29 -31.46
C ASP A 141 -23.34 52.24 -32.93
N SER A 142 -24.01 51.16 -33.36
CA SER A 142 -24.62 51.05 -34.69
C SER A 142 -26.03 51.66 -34.81
N ASN A 143 -26.63 52.10 -33.69
CA ASN A 143 -27.97 52.68 -33.63
C ASN A 143 -27.97 54.20 -33.32
N VAL A 144 -26.82 54.86 -33.51
CA VAL A 144 -26.66 56.32 -33.51
C VAL A 144 -26.12 56.74 -34.88
#